data_AF-A0A9P6KYQ2-F1
#
_entry.id   AF-A0A9P6KYQ2-F1
#
_cell.length_a   1.000
_cell.length_b   1.000
_cell.length_c   1.000
_cell.angle_alpha   90.00
_cell.angle_beta   90.00
_cell.angle_gamma   90.00
#
_symmetry.space_group_name_H-M   'P 1'
#
loop_
_entity.id
_entity.type
_entity.pdbx_description
1 polymer ?
#
loop_
_entity_poly.entity_id
_entity_poly.type
_entity_poly.pdbx_seq_one_letter_code
_entity_poly.pdbx_strand_id
1 'polypeptide(L)'
;MFKYHFYPSFKFILWQGKDKDYQADTKLQDINRFLLRLSITFMHFIFFKIVEQGDTFNIFTKIRNTIIILLSYNIYALKVETKEYYKISTLIFFISFLLIPITHTLTKEICYDTIYFYHFFAQLIFVINSVYFFIHQERTPRRTYSEVEVLRLEESINIPRQNSPSMNYGHSSMMIGVILLSSRFINLSSVFCFLSISLIFFICIPRIQEIMEIHKSMKKTAVYLIFVLYLLVKNNKALFYVLFFFIVYIYLFYYILMCRQINRILKDI
;
A
#
# COMPACT_ATOMS: atom_id res chain seq x y z
N MET A 1 44.66 9.34 -0.90
CA MET A 1 44.00 10.58 -0.43
C MET A 1 42.67 10.73 -1.17
N PHE A 2 41.59 10.12 -0.66
CA PHE A 2 40.22 10.33 -1.15
C PHE A 2 39.31 10.41 0.08
N LYS A 3 38.88 11.63 0.42
CA LYS A 3 37.90 11.90 1.47
C LYS A 3 36.51 11.54 0.93
N TYR A 4 35.97 10.39 1.29
CA TYR A 4 34.55 10.12 1.18
C TYR A 4 33.83 10.82 2.34
N HIS A 5 33.36 12.04 2.11
CA HIS A 5 32.33 12.64 2.95
C HIS A 5 30.99 11.99 2.61
N PHE A 6 30.69 10.87 3.28
CA PHE A 6 29.34 10.28 3.32
C PHE A 6 28.84 10.21 4.77
N TYR A 7 29.07 11.29 5.52
CA TYR A 7 28.27 11.58 6.70
C TYR A 7 27.18 12.56 6.27
N PRO A 8 25.89 12.28 6.51
CA PRO A 8 24.92 13.35 6.45
C PRO A 8 25.37 14.39 7.49
N SER A 9 25.68 15.61 7.04
CA SER A 9 25.96 16.72 7.94
C SER A 9 24.82 16.78 8.97
N PHE A 10 25.15 16.59 10.24
CA PHE A 10 24.26 16.86 11.37
C PHE A 10 23.92 18.34 11.36
N LYS A 11 22.90 18.71 10.59
CA LYS A 11 22.26 20.00 10.72
C LYS A 11 21.41 19.94 11.97
N PHE A 12 21.67 20.89 12.86
CA PHE A 12 20.83 21.25 13.99
C PHE A 12 19.36 21.18 13.64
N ILE A 13 18.56 20.82 14.64
CA ILE A 13 17.11 20.86 14.66
C ILE A 13 16.64 22.18 14.01
N LEU A 14 16.37 22.13 12.71
CA LEU A 14 15.32 22.96 12.16
C LEU A 14 14.07 22.26 12.65
N TRP A 15 13.41 22.89 13.61
CA TRP A 15 11.97 22.81 13.69
C TRP A 15 11.44 23.01 12.26
N GLN A 16 11.22 21.91 11.52
CA GLN A 16 10.16 21.88 10.53
C GLN A 16 8.88 21.76 11.36
N GLY A 17 8.58 22.82 12.13
CA GLY A 17 7.20 23.25 12.16
C GLY A 17 6.89 23.50 10.70
N LYS A 18 6.20 22.55 10.05
CA LYS A 18 5.47 22.90 8.84
C LYS A 18 4.61 24.07 9.30
N ASP A 19 4.96 25.27 8.83
CA ASP A 19 4.31 26.50 9.19
C ASP A 19 2.80 26.26 9.19
N LYS A 20 2.15 26.74 10.24
CA LYS A 20 0.69 26.70 10.42
C LYS A 20 -0.07 27.49 9.34
N ASP A 21 0.63 28.00 8.34
CA ASP A 21 0.11 28.84 7.27
C ASP A 21 -0.10 28.03 5.98
N TYR A 22 -1.04 27.09 6.05
CA TYR A 22 -1.96 26.80 4.95
C TYR A 22 -3.12 26.05 5.58
N GLN A 23 -4.22 26.75 5.87
CA GLN A 23 -5.53 26.15 6.15
C GLN A 23 -6.08 25.47 4.89
N ALA A 24 -5.33 24.53 4.31
CA ALA A 24 -5.88 23.59 3.36
C ALA A 24 -6.81 22.67 4.14
N ASP A 25 -8.01 22.44 3.62
CA ASP A 25 -9.01 21.64 4.31
C ASP A 25 -8.50 20.21 4.56
N THR A 26 -8.11 19.93 5.81
CA THR A 26 -7.57 18.64 6.24
C THR A 26 -8.55 17.50 5.96
N LYS A 27 -9.85 17.78 5.96
CA LYS A 27 -10.89 16.79 5.65
C LYS A 27 -10.86 16.38 4.19
N LEU A 28 -10.66 17.32 3.26
CA LEU A 28 -10.55 17.01 1.84
C LEU A 28 -9.30 16.18 1.54
N GLN A 29 -8.20 16.47 2.23
CA GLN A 29 -6.96 15.69 2.12
C GLN A 29 -7.16 14.25 2.63
N ASP A 30 -7.87 14.07 3.74
CA ASP A 30 -8.20 12.75 4.29
C ASP A 30 -9.15 11.97 3.37
N ILE A 31 -10.13 12.65 2.76
CA ILE A 31 -11.01 12.07 1.73
C ILE A 31 -10.20 11.63 0.51
N ASN A 32 -9.30 12.48 0.01
CA ASN A 32 -8.43 12.12 -1.11
C ASN A 32 -7.56 10.92 -0.77
N ARG A 33 -6.98 10.89 0.44
CA ARG A 33 -6.21 9.75 0.95
C ARG A 33 -7.05 8.47 0.96
N PHE A 34 -8.29 8.54 1.45
CA PHE A 34 -9.23 7.40 1.40
C PHE A 34 -9.50 6.92 -0.03
N LEU A 35 -9.83 7.82 -0.96
CA LEU A 35 -10.08 7.48 -2.36
C LEU A 35 -8.84 6.89 -3.04
N LEU A 36 -7.65 7.40 -2.74
CA LEU A 36 -6.39 6.85 -3.22
C LEU A 36 -6.14 5.44 -2.69
N ARG A 37 -6.44 5.16 -1.42
CA ARG A 37 -6.34 3.79 -0.87
C ARG A 37 -7.37 2.84 -1.46
N LEU A 38 -8.60 3.30 -1.64
CA LEU A 38 -9.65 2.51 -2.28
C LEU A 38 -9.26 2.18 -3.73
N SER A 39 -8.79 3.15 -4.49
CA SER A 39 -8.39 2.92 -5.89
C SER A 39 -7.22 1.92 -6.05
N ILE A 40 -6.33 1.80 -5.05
CA ILE A 40 -5.33 0.71 -5.00
C ILE A 40 -6.02 -0.66 -4.97
N THR A 41 -7.08 -0.86 -4.18
CA THR A 41 -7.76 -2.16 -4.09
C THR A 41 -8.42 -2.55 -5.42
N PHE A 42 -9.01 -1.57 -6.12
CA PHE A 42 -9.56 -1.78 -7.46
C PHE A 42 -8.47 -2.11 -8.49
N MET A 43 -7.34 -1.41 -8.45
CA MET A 43 -6.20 -1.73 -9.30
C MET A 43 -5.66 -3.14 -9.05
N HIS A 44 -5.58 -3.56 -7.79
CA HIS A 44 -5.18 -4.92 -7.43
C HIS A 44 -6.10 -5.98 -8.03
N PHE A 45 -7.41 -5.73 -8.05
CA PHE A 45 -8.37 -6.62 -8.71
C PHE A 45 -8.19 -6.67 -10.25
N ILE A 46 -7.83 -5.56 -10.89
CA ILE A 46 -7.47 -5.56 -12.32
C ILE A 46 -6.27 -6.47 -12.55
N PHE A 47 -5.22 -6.35 -11.73
CA PHE A 47 -4.05 -7.23 -11.82
C PHE A 47 -4.43 -8.69 -11.62
N PHE A 48 -5.32 -9.00 -10.67
CA PHE A 48 -5.84 -10.36 -10.49
C PHE A 48 -6.46 -10.89 -11.79
N LYS A 49 -7.33 -10.11 -12.45
CA LYS A 49 -7.95 -10.52 -13.72
C LYS A 49 -6.96 -10.70 -14.87
N ILE A 50 -5.93 -9.86 -14.96
CA ILE A 50 -4.87 -10.02 -15.95
C ILE A 50 -4.09 -11.32 -15.69
N VAL A 51 -3.76 -11.63 -14.43
CA VAL A 51 -3.06 -12.88 -14.11
C VAL A 51 -3.96 -14.09 -14.33
N GLU A 52 -5.25 -14.02 -13.99
CA GLU A 52 -6.22 -15.09 -14.22
C GLU A 52 -6.34 -15.42 -15.73
N GLN A 53 -6.37 -14.40 -16.59
CA GLN A 53 -6.33 -14.59 -18.04
C GLN A 53 -5.01 -15.19 -18.51
N GLY A 54 -3.86 -14.74 -18.00
CA GLY A 54 -2.57 -15.29 -18.40
C GLY A 54 -2.28 -16.68 -17.83
N ASP A 55 -3.00 -17.10 -16.78
CA ASP A 55 -2.92 -18.41 -16.17
C ASP A 55 -3.43 -19.50 -17.11
N THR A 56 -4.53 -19.25 -17.84
CA THR A 56 -5.06 -20.20 -18.84
C THR A 56 -4.08 -20.45 -19.99
N PHE A 57 -3.27 -19.44 -20.35
CA PHE A 57 -2.27 -19.53 -21.41
C PHE A 57 -0.85 -19.88 -20.91
N ASN A 58 -0.68 -20.14 -19.60
CA ASN A 58 0.59 -20.50 -18.96
C ASN A 58 1.75 -19.52 -19.25
N ILE A 59 1.44 -18.24 -19.46
CA ILE A 59 2.41 -17.22 -19.90
C ILE A 59 3.47 -16.94 -18.82
N PHE A 60 3.09 -17.07 -17.55
CA PHE A 60 3.93 -16.67 -16.40
C PHE A 60 5.06 -17.65 -16.06
N THR A 61 5.11 -18.83 -16.67
CA THR A 61 6.12 -19.84 -16.34
C THR A 61 7.54 -19.40 -16.71
N LYS A 62 7.71 -18.71 -17.84
CA LYS A 62 9.02 -18.13 -18.23
C LYS A 62 9.47 -17.06 -17.23
N ILE A 63 8.55 -16.14 -16.88
CA ILE A 63 8.81 -15.05 -15.93
C ILE A 63 9.20 -15.60 -14.55
N ARG A 64 8.48 -16.61 -14.04
CA ARG A 64 8.81 -17.27 -12.77
C ARG A 64 10.23 -17.81 -12.78
N ASN A 65 10.59 -18.57 -13.81
CA ASN A 65 11.91 -19.20 -13.89
C ASN A 65 13.03 -18.15 -13.98
N THR A 66 12.83 -17.07 -14.74
CA THR A 66 13.78 -15.94 -14.79
C THR A 66 13.96 -15.27 -13.43
N ILE A 67 12.87 -15.04 -12.70
CA ILE A 67 12.93 -14.45 -11.35
C ILE A 67 13.63 -15.38 -10.36
N ILE A 68 13.35 -16.69 -10.39
CA ILE A 68 14.04 -17.68 -9.54
C ILE A 68 15.55 -17.65 -9.80
N ILE A 69 15.97 -17.66 -11.06
CA ILE A 69 17.40 -17.60 -11.43
C ILE A 69 18.03 -16.30 -10.91
N LEU A 70 17.36 -15.16 -11.09
CA LEU A 70 17.83 -13.87 -10.60
C LEU A 70 17.95 -13.84 -9.07
N LEU A 71 17.03 -14.48 -8.35
CA LEU A 71 17.08 -14.59 -6.89
C LEU A 71 18.21 -15.49 -6.42
N SER A 72 18.35 -16.68 -7.01
CA SER A 72 19.43 -17.60 -6.71
C SER A 72 20.79 -16.94 -6.92
N TYR A 73 20.94 -16.15 -8.00
CA TYR A 73 22.15 -15.37 -8.25
C TYR A 73 22.39 -14.29 -7.17
N ASN A 74 21.36 -13.52 -6.80
CA ASN A 74 21.48 -12.48 -5.76
C ASN A 74 21.74 -13.05 -4.36
N ILE A 75 21.24 -14.25 -4.05
CA ILE A 75 21.53 -14.94 -2.79
C ILE A 75 22.95 -15.51 -2.80
N TYR A 76 23.38 -16.08 -3.93
CA TYR A 76 24.72 -16.64 -4.09
C TYR A 76 25.83 -15.58 -4.07
N ALA A 77 25.59 -14.40 -4.65
CA ALA A 77 26.53 -13.27 -4.67
C ALA A 77 26.59 -12.53 -3.31
N LEU A 78 26.70 -13.29 -2.22
CA LEU A 78 26.76 -12.83 -0.85
C LEU A 78 28.02 -11.97 -0.65
N LYS A 79 27.88 -10.66 -0.80
CA LYS A 79 28.95 -9.70 -0.51
C LYS A 79 29.08 -9.51 1.00
N VAL A 80 29.62 -10.53 1.67
CA VAL A 80 29.91 -10.50 3.12
C VAL A 80 30.84 -9.35 3.47
N GLU A 81 31.72 -8.95 2.54
CA GLU A 81 32.70 -7.89 2.74
C GLU A 81 32.11 -6.47 2.73
N THR A 82 30.95 -6.22 2.08
CA THR A 82 30.41 -4.85 1.93
C THR A 82 29.39 -4.46 3.00
N LYS A 83 29.00 -5.37 3.91
CA LYS A 83 27.88 -5.17 4.87
C LYS A 83 26.58 -4.70 4.18
N GLU A 84 26.39 -5.01 2.90
CA GLU A 84 25.18 -4.65 2.17
C GLU A 84 24.06 -5.66 2.51
N TYR A 85 23.00 -5.17 3.15
CA TYR A 85 21.81 -5.97 3.45
C TYR A 85 21.12 -6.47 2.18
N TYR A 86 20.42 -7.61 2.27
CA TYR A 86 19.60 -8.12 1.18
C TYR A 86 18.60 -7.05 0.70
N LYS A 87 18.48 -6.90 -0.62
CA LYS A 87 17.43 -6.05 -1.20
C LYS A 87 16.06 -6.56 -0.74
N ILE A 88 15.20 -5.65 -0.28
CA ILE A 88 13.83 -5.97 0.18
C ILE A 88 13.05 -6.76 -0.87
N SER A 89 13.28 -6.48 -2.16
CA SER A 89 12.71 -7.26 -3.27
C SER A 89 13.08 -8.74 -3.21
N THR A 90 14.34 -9.07 -2.90
CA THR A 90 14.82 -10.45 -2.80
C THR A 90 14.11 -11.20 -1.68
N LEU A 91 13.92 -10.54 -0.53
CA LEU A 91 13.18 -11.10 0.60
C LEU A 91 11.70 -11.36 0.25
N ILE A 92 11.04 -10.39 -0.40
CA ILE A 92 9.64 -10.53 -0.84
C ILE A 92 9.48 -11.73 -1.77
N PHE A 93 10.36 -11.87 -2.75
CA PHE A 93 10.28 -13.00 -3.67
C PHE A 93 10.61 -14.34 -2.99
N PHE A 94 11.57 -14.37 -2.08
CA PHE A 94 11.90 -15.57 -1.32
C PHE A 94 10.71 -16.03 -0.47
N ILE A 95 10.08 -15.11 0.27
CA ILE A 95 8.85 -15.40 1.03
C ILE A 95 7.75 -15.88 0.09
N SER A 96 7.57 -15.22 -1.05
CA SER A 96 6.55 -15.61 -2.03
C SER A 96 6.79 -17.01 -2.56
N PHE A 97 8.04 -17.39 -2.81
CA PHE A 97 8.44 -18.73 -3.25
C PHE A 97 8.11 -19.80 -2.20
N LEU A 98 8.44 -19.55 -0.93
CA LEU A 98 8.13 -20.48 0.17
C LEU A 98 6.62 -20.67 0.37
N LEU A 99 5.83 -19.64 0.12
CA LEU A 99 4.39 -19.68 0.31
C LEU A 99 3.62 -20.35 -0.84
N ILE A 100 4.24 -20.62 -1.99
CA ILE A 100 3.58 -21.22 -3.17
C ILE A 100 2.79 -22.49 -2.83
N PRO A 101 3.39 -23.57 -2.28
CA PRO A 101 2.66 -24.84 -2.07
C PRO A 101 1.52 -24.69 -1.07
N ILE A 102 1.74 -23.89 -0.03
CA ILE A 102 0.76 -23.59 1.01
C ILE A 102 -0.42 -22.84 0.39
N THR A 103 -0.15 -21.75 -0.33
CA THR A 103 -1.19 -20.90 -0.95
C THR A 103 -1.97 -21.60 -2.04
N HIS A 104 -1.33 -22.45 -2.86
CA HIS A 104 -2.01 -23.21 -3.91
C HIS A 104 -3.01 -24.22 -3.36
N THR A 105 -2.73 -24.81 -2.19
CA THR A 105 -3.54 -25.90 -1.62
C THR A 105 -4.60 -25.44 -0.62
N LEU A 106 -4.39 -24.29 0.02
CA LEU A 106 -5.06 -23.93 1.27
C LEU A 106 -6.59 -23.89 1.24
N THR A 107 -7.20 -23.52 0.11
CA THR A 107 -8.64 -23.23 0.07
C THR A 107 -9.34 -23.83 -1.14
N LYS A 108 -8.78 -24.86 -1.79
CA LYS A 108 -9.37 -25.44 -3.02
C LYS A 108 -10.84 -25.85 -2.85
N GLU A 109 -11.19 -26.28 -1.65
CA GLU A 109 -12.54 -26.75 -1.28
C GLU A 109 -13.54 -25.62 -1.03
N ILE A 110 -13.08 -24.39 -0.82
CA ILE A 110 -13.94 -23.25 -0.54
C ILE A 110 -14.50 -22.68 -1.85
N CYS A 111 -15.80 -22.39 -1.86
CA CYS A 111 -16.48 -21.75 -2.97
C CYS A 111 -15.83 -20.39 -3.35
N TYR A 112 -15.80 -20.10 -4.65
CA TYR A 112 -15.24 -18.87 -5.20
C TYR A 112 -15.90 -17.62 -4.62
N ASP A 113 -17.23 -17.59 -4.50
CA ASP A 113 -17.97 -16.43 -4.01
C ASP A 113 -17.59 -16.08 -2.56
N THR A 114 -17.43 -17.10 -1.72
CA THR A 114 -16.98 -16.95 -0.33
C THR A 114 -15.58 -16.33 -0.28
N ILE A 115 -14.67 -16.76 -1.15
CA ILE A 115 -13.31 -16.19 -1.24
C ILE A 115 -13.36 -14.72 -1.66
N TYR A 116 -14.14 -14.37 -2.68
CA TYR A 116 -14.30 -12.98 -3.11
C TYR A 116 -14.91 -12.10 -2.02
N PHE A 117 -15.89 -12.64 -1.27
CA PHE A 117 -16.49 -11.96 -0.13
C PHE A 117 -15.45 -11.66 0.95
N TYR A 118 -14.70 -12.65 1.44
CA TYR A 118 -13.67 -12.43 2.45
C TYR A 118 -12.54 -11.52 1.95
N HIS A 119 -12.16 -11.65 0.68
CA HIS A 119 -11.19 -10.75 0.06
C HIS A 119 -11.69 -9.30 0.10
N PHE A 120 -12.96 -9.05 -0.23
CA PHE A 120 -13.55 -7.72 -0.16
C PHE A 120 -13.46 -7.11 1.26
N PHE A 121 -13.82 -7.87 2.29
CA PHE A 121 -13.67 -7.41 3.69
C PHE A 121 -12.22 -7.14 4.05
N ALA A 122 -11.31 -8.01 3.61
CA ALA A 122 -9.89 -7.83 3.86
C ALA A 122 -9.36 -6.51 3.27
N GLN A 123 -9.80 -6.16 2.06
CA GLN A 123 -9.46 -4.90 1.41
C GLN A 123 -10.06 -3.69 2.13
N LEU A 124 -11.29 -3.79 2.63
CA LEU A 124 -11.94 -2.72 3.38
C LEU A 124 -11.19 -2.43 4.69
N ILE A 125 -10.80 -3.47 5.44
CA ILE A 125 -9.98 -3.34 6.65
C ILE A 125 -8.63 -2.70 6.32
N PHE A 126 -7.99 -3.11 5.22
CA PHE A 126 -6.74 -2.52 4.77
C PHE A 126 -6.89 -1.02 4.48
N VAL A 127 -7.91 -0.60 3.74
CA VAL A 127 -8.16 0.80 3.41
C VAL A 127 -8.36 1.63 4.68
N ILE A 128 -9.24 1.20 5.58
CA ILE A 128 -9.55 1.93 6.82
C ILE A 128 -8.31 2.05 7.70
N ASN A 129 -7.60 0.94 7.94
CA ASN A 129 -6.40 0.95 8.78
C ASN A 129 -5.27 1.78 8.15
N SER A 130 -5.13 1.75 6.82
CA SER A 130 -4.17 2.57 6.08
C SER A 130 -4.42 4.05 6.27
N VAL A 131 -5.65 4.50 6.03
CA VAL A 131 -6.01 5.90 6.16
C VAL A 131 -5.84 6.36 7.61
N TYR A 132 -6.34 5.57 8.57
CA TYR A 132 -6.18 5.85 9.99
C TYR A 132 -4.70 6.01 10.39
N PHE A 133 -3.84 5.09 9.90
CA PHE A 133 -2.41 5.11 10.19
C PHE A 133 -1.74 6.40 9.72
N PHE A 134 -1.93 6.80 8.46
CA PHE A 134 -1.24 7.98 7.92
C PHE A 134 -1.75 9.29 8.52
N ILE A 135 -3.05 9.40 8.82
CA ILE A 135 -3.61 10.57 9.50
C ILE A 135 -2.99 10.76 10.89
N HIS A 136 -2.86 9.68 11.66
CA HIS A 136 -2.32 9.76 13.01
C HIS A 136 -0.79 9.86 13.01
N GLN A 137 -0.11 9.27 12.03
CA GLN A 137 1.34 9.36 11.89
C GLN A 137 1.80 10.80 11.59
N GLU A 138 1.06 11.57 10.80
CA GLU A 138 1.35 12.99 10.56
C GLU A 138 1.33 13.82 11.85
N ARG A 139 0.61 13.37 12.88
CA ARG A 139 0.50 14.05 14.18
C ARG A 139 1.58 13.63 15.18
N THR A 140 2.31 12.54 14.91
CA THR A 140 3.36 12.05 15.81
C THR A 140 4.74 12.63 15.43
N PRO A 141 5.44 13.33 16.35
CA PRO A 141 6.79 13.82 16.07
C PRO A 141 7.74 12.63 15.89
N ARG A 142 8.48 12.60 14.77
CA ARG A 142 9.54 11.61 14.55
C ARG A 142 10.76 11.99 15.39
N ARG A 143 11.09 11.18 16.39
CA ARG A 143 12.33 11.32 17.16
C ARG A 143 13.49 10.77 16.32
N THR A 144 14.49 11.60 16.07
CA THR A 144 15.79 11.15 15.57
C THR A 144 16.67 10.77 16.75
N TYR A 145 17.15 9.53 16.76
CA TYR A 145 18.05 9.03 17.80
C TYR A 145 19.50 9.40 17.48
N SER A 146 20.27 9.75 18.51
CA SER A 146 21.73 9.89 18.38
C SER A 146 22.42 8.58 18.73
N GLU A 147 23.61 8.32 18.16
CA GLU A 147 24.39 7.09 18.43
C GLU A 147 24.80 6.93 19.91
N VAL A 148 24.80 8.03 20.67
CA VAL A 148 25.20 8.07 22.08
C VAL A 148 23.99 7.89 23.02
N GLU A 149 22.77 7.94 22.48
CA GLU A 149 21.55 7.90 23.28
C GLU A 149 21.18 6.46 23.62
N VAL A 150 21.20 6.14 24.92
CA VAL A 150 20.73 4.85 25.42
C VAL A 150 19.23 4.78 25.24
N LEU A 151 18.79 3.98 24.27
CA LEU A 151 17.38 3.72 23.99
C LEU A 151 16.73 3.03 25.19
N ARG A 152 15.50 3.44 25.52
CA ARG A 152 14.67 2.67 26.45
C ARG A 152 14.37 1.31 25.85
N LEU A 153 14.20 0.29 26.69
CA LEU A 153 13.91 -1.09 26.26
C LEU A 153 12.71 -1.16 25.30
N GLU A 154 11.69 -0.34 25.54
CA GLU A 154 10.50 -0.25 24.69
C GLU A 154 10.82 0.30 23.30
N GLU A 155 11.73 1.27 23.22
CA GLU A 155 12.18 1.91 21.98
C GLU A 155 13.21 1.03 21.24
N SER A 156 14.00 0.23 21.96
CA SER A 156 14.98 -0.71 21.38
C SER A 156 14.34 -2.00 20.86
N ILE A 157 13.28 -2.48 21.50
CA ILE A 157 12.48 -3.64 21.05
C ILE A 157 11.37 -3.20 20.08
N ASN A 158 11.23 -1.89 19.82
CA ASN A 158 10.19 -1.31 18.97
C ASN A 158 8.78 -1.75 19.40
N ILE A 159 8.55 -1.82 20.71
CA ILE A 159 7.23 -2.12 21.28
C ILE A 159 6.36 -0.90 20.95
N PRO A 160 5.27 -1.08 20.17
CA PRO A 160 4.40 0.04 19.85
C PRO A 160 3.85 0.63 21.15
N ARG A 161 4.00 1.94 21.34
CA ARG A 161 3.34 2.65 22.45
C ARG A 161 1.85 2.33 22.37
N GLN A 162 1.18 2.13 23.51
CA GLN A 162 -0.23 1.68 23.59
C GLN A 162 -1.21 2.46 22.68
N ASN A 163 -0.88 3.69 22.28
CA ASN A 163 -1.70 4.54 21.42
C ASN A 163 -1.04 4.92 20.07
N SER A 164 0.06 4.28 19.66
CA SER A 164 0.65 4.53 18.35
C SER A 164 -0.16 3.83 17.26
N PRO A 165 -0.56 4.52 16.17
CA PRO A 165 -1.24 3.87 15.07
C PRO A 165 -0.33 2.77 14.49
N SER A 166 -0.90 1.59 14.24
CA SER A 166 -0.19 0.46 13.64
C SER A 166 -0.86 0.03 12.34
N MET A 167 -0.01 -0.18 11.32
CA MET A 167 -0.40 -0.69 10.01
C MET A 167 -0.47 -2.23 9.96
N ASN A 168 -0.09 -2.92 11.05
CA ASN A 168 0.01 -4.37 11.09
C ASN A 168 -1.34 -5.05 10.76
N TYR A 169 -2.44 -4.53 11.31
CA TYR A 169 -3.78 -5.06 11.02
C TYR A 169 -4.13 -4.96 9.53
N GLY A 170 -3.84 -3.81 8.91
CA GLY A 170 -4.06 -3.62 7.47
C GLY A 170 -3.20 -4.57 6.64
N HIS A 171 -1.91 -4.70 6.95
CA HIS A 171 -1.00 -5.60 6.25
C HIS A 171 -1.37 -7.07 6.41
N SER A 172 -1.72 -7.52 7.62
CA SER A 172 -2.17 -8.89 7.86
C SER A 172 -3.47 -9.19 7.12
N SER A 173 -4.43 -8.28 7.16
CA SER A 173 -5.69 -8.39 6.42
C SER A 173 -5.45 -8.52 4.92
N MET A 174 -4.65 -7.61 4.35
CA MET A 174 -4.25 -7.66 2.94
C MET A 174 -3.55 -8.98 2.58
N MET A 175 -2.65 -9.47 3.43
CA MET A 175 -1.95 -10.73 3.20
C MET A 175 -2.92 -11.91 3.14
N ILE A 176 -3.88 -11.98 4.07
CA ILE A 176 -4.95 -12.99 4.06
C ILE A 176 -5.75 -12.89 2.74
N GLY A 177 -6.18 -11.68 2.37
CA GLY A 177 -6.93 -11.46 1.13
C GLY A 177 -6.15 -11.89 -0.12
N VAL A 178 -4.85 -11.64 -0.17
CA VAL A 178 -3.99 -12.06 -1.29
C VAL A 178 -3.80 -13.56 -1.32
N ILE A 179 -3.59 -14.20 -0.17
CA ILE A 179 -3.48 -15.66 -0.08
C ILE A 179 -4.76 -16.32 -0.59
N LEU A 180 -5.92 -15.82 -0.15
CA LEU A 180 -7.23 -16.32 -0.56
C LEU A 180 -7.42 -16.22 -2.08
N LEU A 181 -7.13 -15.07 -2.70
CA LEU A 181 -7.22 -14.93 -4.16
C LEU A 181 -6.17 -15.76 -4.91
N SER A 182 -4.92 -15.79 -4.43
CA SER A 182 -3.82 -16.53 -5.04
C SER A 182 -4.12 -18.02 -5.17
N SER A 183 -4.85 -18.58 -4.20
CA SER A 183 -5.26 -19.99 -4.21
C SER A 183 -6.12 -20.39 -5.41
N ARG A 184 -6.70 -19.43 -6.14
CA ARG A 184 -7.60 -19.70 -7.27
C ARG A 184 -6.88 -20.00 -8.58
N PHE A 185 -5.58 -19.71 -8.66
CA PHE A 185 -4.81 -19.99 -9.86
C PHE A 185 -4.51 -21.47 -10.00
N ILE A 186 -4.60 -21.96 -11.23
CA ILE A 186 -4.33 -23.34 -11.59
C ILE A 186 -2.81 -23.56 -11.58
N ASN A 187 -2.04 -22.65 -12.19
CA ASN A 187 -0.59 -22.80 -12.25
C ASN A 187 0.11 -22.13 -11.06
N LEU A 188 1.08 -22.86 -10.49
CA LEU A 188 1.98 -22.36 -9.44
C LEU A 188 2.75 -21.09 -9.85
N SER A 189 3.02 -20.94 -11.15
CA SER A 189 3.69 -19.73 -11.70
C SER A 189 2.84 -18.47 -11.54
N SER A 190 1.53 -18.60 -11.71
CA SER A 190 0.57 -17.50 -11.58
C SER A 190 0.36 -17.15 -10.11
N VAL A 191 0.30 -18.15 -9.23
CA VAL A 191 0.33 -17.96 -7.76
C VAL A 191 1.54 -17.13 -7.33
N PHE A 192 2.74 -17.55 -7.75
CA PHE A 192 3.98 -16.85 -7.41
C PHE A 192 4.00 -15.40 -7.94
N CYS A 193 3.63 -15.22 -9.20
CA CYS A 193 3.61 -13.92 -9.86
C CYS A 193 2.64 -12.96 -9.14
N PHE A 194 1.41 -13.41 -8.92
CA PHE A 194 0.38 -12.61 -8.27
C PHE A 194 0.73 -12.27 -6.82
N LEU A 195 1.23 -13.24 -6.04
CA LEU A 195 1.65 -13.02 -4.66
C LEU A 195 2.78 -11.97 -4.58
N SER A 196 3.79 -12.10 -5.44
CA SER A 196 4.93 -11.18 -5.50
C SER A 196 4.51 -9.76 -5.88
N ILE A 197 3.70 -9.62 -6.94
CA ILE A 197 3.19 -8.33 -7.39
C ILE A 197 2.33 -7.71 -6.28
N SER A 198 1.45 -8.49 -5.66
CA SER A 198 0.55 -8.00 -4.61
C SER A 198 1.32 -7.45 -3.40
N LEU A 199 2.35 -8.16 -2.93
CA LEU A 199 3.18 -7.69 -1.82
C LEU A 199 3.87 -6.36 -2.16
N ILE A 200 4.46 -6.24 -3.35
CA ILE A 200 5.05 -4.99 -3.82
C ILE A 200 3.97 -3.90 -3.92
N PHE A 201 2.81 -4.23 -4.45
CA PHE A 201 1.71 -3.31 -4.71
C PHE A 201 1.22 -2.65 -3.41
N PHE A 202 0.90 -3.44 -2.39
CA PHE A 202 0.34 -2.95 -1.14
C PHE A 202 1.36 -2.41 -0.13
N ILE A 203 2.65 -2.71 -0.30
CA ILE A 203 3.71 -2.13 0.54
C ILE A 203 4.24 -0.83 -0.09
N CYS A 204 4.55 -0.85 -1.40
CA CYS A 204 5.26 0.25 -2.05
C CYS A 204 4.34 1.37 -2.50
N ILE A 205 3.20 1.07 -3.15
CA ILE A 205 2.35 2.11 -3.73
C ILE A 205 1.78 3.03 -2.65
N PRO A 206 1.26 2.52 -1.51
CA PRO A 206 0.77 3.39 -0.47
C PRO A 206 1.80 4.38 0.03
N ARG A 207 3.04 3.90 0.20
CA ARG A 207 4.19 4.70 0.63
C ARG A 207 4.60 5.74 -0.41
N ILE A 208 4.64 5.38 -1.70
CA ILE A 208 4.95 6.30 -2.80
C ILE A 208 3.92 7.44 -2.85
N GLN A 209 2.62 7.13 -2.76
CA GLN A 209 1.56 8.14 -2.77
C GLN A 209 1.71 9.17 -1.62
N GLU A 210 2.15 8.70 -0.45
CA GLU A 210 2.37 9.57 0.71
C GLU A 210 3.64 10.41 0.57
N ILE A 211 4.75 9.82 0.08
CA ILE A 211 5.99 10.56 -0.19
C ILE A 211 5.76 11.66 -1.24
N MET A 212 4.97 11.37 -2.27
CA MET A 212 4.63 12.33 -3.32
C MET A 212 3.55 13.34 -2.91
N GLU A 213 3.00 13.18 -1.70
CA GLU A 213 1.90 13.97 -1.12
C GLU A 213 0.73 14.16 -2.11
N ILE A 214 0.36 13.08 -2.83
CA ILE A 214 -0.67 13.14 -3.90
C ILE A 214 -2.00 13.63 -3.34
N HIS A 215 -2.37 13.15 -2.14
CA HIS A 215 -3.62 13.48 -1.45
C HIS A 215 -3.81 14.97 -1.16
N LYS A 216 -2.72 15.75 -1.08
CA LYS A 216 -2.79 17.21 -0.82
C LYS A 216 -3.19 18.01 -2.05
N SER A 217 -2.94 17.48 -3.25
CA SER A 217 -3.25 18.16 -4.49
C SER A 217 -4.46 17.51 -5.17
N MET A 218 -5.55 18.28 -5.29
CA MET A 218 -6.73 17.85 -6.03
C MET A 218 -6.40 17.47 -7.48
N LYS A 219 -5.52 18.23 -8.14
CA LYS A 219 -5.09 17.93 -9.51
C LYS A 219 -4.37 16.58 -9.60
N LYS A 220 -3.40 16.32 -8.71
CA LYS A 220 -2.67 15.03 -8.69
C LYS A 220 -3.60 13.87 -8.36
N THR A 221 -4.50 14.05 -7.39
CA THR A 221 -5.50 13.04 -7.01
C THR A 221 -6.44 12.74 -8.17
N ALA A 222 -6.97 13.76 -8.84
CA ALA A 222 -7.84 13.59 -10.00
C ALA A 222 -7.15 12.86 -11.15
N VAL A 223 -5.90 13.22 -11.49
CA VAL A 223 -5.13 12.53 -12.53
C VAL A 223 -4.95 11.05 -12.19
N TYR A 224 -4.61 10.72 -10.94
CA TYR A 224 -4.47 9.33 -10.50
C TYR A 224 -5.81 8.57 -10.59
N LEU A 225 -6.91 9.17 -10.10
CA LEU A 225 -8.23 8.54 -10.16
C LEU A 225 -8.70 8.35 -11.61
N ILE A 226 -8.48 9.32 -12.50
CA ILE A 226 -8.79 9.19 -13.93
C ILE A 226 -7.98 8.05 -14.56
N PHE A 227 -6.71 7.92 -14.22
CA PHE A 227 -5.87 6.81 -14.68
C PHE A 227 -6.43 5.45 -14.23
N VAL A 228 -6.81 5.32 -12.96
CA VAL A 228 -7.42 4.07 -12.43
C VAL A 228 -8.77 3.79 -13.09
N LEU A 229 -9.62 4.81 -13.25
CA LEU A 229 -10.91 4.68 -13.91
C LEU A 229 -10.74 4.25 -15.38
N TYR A 230 -9.78 4.82 -16.12
CA TYR A 230 -9.47 4.41 -17.48
C TYR A 230 -9.07 2.92 -17.55
N LEU A 231 -8.24 2.44 -16.63
CA LEU A 231 -7.87 1.03 -16.55
C LEU A 231 -9.07 0.14 -16.22
N LEU A 232 -9.97 0.59 -15.34
CA LEU A 232 -11.21 -0.13 -15.02
C LEU A 232 -12.16 -0.20 -16.22
N VAL A 233 -12.36 0.89 -16.96
CA VAL A 233 -13.22 0.88 -18.17
C VAL A 233 -12.75 -0.18 -19.16
N LYS A 234 -11.43 -0.31 -19.34
CA LYS A 234 -10.84 -1.29 -20.26
C LYS A 234 -11.01 -2.73 -19.81
N ASN A 235 -10.93 -3.01 -18.50
CA ASN A 235 -10.90 -4.38 -17.98
C ASN A 235 -12.26 -4.86 -17.44
N ASN A 236 -13.01 -3.99 -16.75
CA ASN A 236 -14.27 -4.35 -16.11
C ASN A 236 -15.19 -3.11 -15.93
N LYS A 237 -16.18 -2.97 -16.81
CA LYS A 237 -17.15 -1.86 -16.78
C LYS A 237 -17.98 -1.80 -15.49
N ALA A 238 -18.32 -2.94 -14.89
CA ALA A 238 -19.11 -2.96 -13.66
C ALA A 238 -18.32 -2.34 -12.49
N LEU A 239 -17.05 -2.73 -12.32
CA LEU A 239 -16.18 -2.15 -11.29
C LEU A 239 -15.88 -0.67 -11.55
N PHE A 240 -15.79 -0.25 -12.82
CA PHE A 240 -15.72 1.17 -13.17
C PHE A 240 -16.91 1.95 -12.61
N TYR A 241 -18.15 1.50 -12.88
CA TYR A 241 -19.34 2.20 -12.39
C TYR A 241 -19.42 2.23 -10.87
N VAL A 242 -19.05 1.14 -10.20
CA VAL A 242 -19.00 1.08 -8.73
C VAL A 242 -18.03 2.13 -8.19
N LEU A 243 -16.77 2.13 -8.65
CA LEU A 243 -15.78 3.09 -8.15
C LEU A 243 -16.17 4.53 -8.51
N PHE A 244 -16.65 4.77 -9.73
CA PHE A 244 -17.10 6.09 -10.17
C PHE A 244 -18.23 6.62 -9.28
N PHE A 245 -19.25 5.81 -9.01
CA PHE A 245 -20.35 6.18 -8.12
C PHE A 245 -19.85 6.49 -6.71
N PHE A 246 -18.94 5.66 -6.17
CA PHE A 246 -18.32 5.93 -4.87
C PHE A 246 -17.56 7.26 -4.83
N ILE A 247 -16.77 7.57 -5.86
CA ILE A 247 -16.02 8.84 -5.95
C ILE A 247 -16.99 10.02 -5.99
N VAL A 248 -18.00 9.98 -6.88
CA VAL A 248 -18.99 11.05 -7.02
C VAL A 248 -19.78 11.23 -5.71
N TYR A 249 -20.22 10.14 -5.10
CA TYR A 249 -20.95 10.15 -3.84
C TYR A 249 -20.14 10.80 -2.71
N ILE A 250 -18.86 10.40 -2.54
CA ILE A 250 -18.00 10.94 -1.48
C ILE A 250 -17.75 12.45 -1.67
N TYR A 251 -17.45 12.90 -2.88
CA TYR A 251 -17.25 14.32 -3.14
C TYR A 251 -18.53 15.14 -3.03
N LEU A 252 -19.68 14.62 -3.49
CA LEU A 252 -20.98 15.27 -3.34
C LEU A 252 -21.36 15.41 -1.87
N PHE A 253 -21.19 14.34 -1.09
CA PHE A 253 -21.44 14.34 0.35
C PHE A 253 -20.58 15.38 1.07
N TYR A 254 -19.28 15.44 0.75
CA TYR A 254 -18.37 16.44 1.29
C TYR A 254 -18.79 17.88 0.90
N TYR A 255 -19.19 18.11 -0.35
CA TYR A 255 -19.68 19.40 -0.81
C TYR A 255 -20.93 19.85 -0.02
N ILE A 256 -21.90 18.96 0.20
CA ILE A 256 -23.11 19.25 0.99
C ILE A 256 -22.74 19.61 2.44
N LEU A 257 -21.79 18.89 3.05
CA LEU A 257 -21.32 19.18 4.40
C LEU A 257 -20.70 20.58 4.49
N MET A 258 -19.87 20.95 3.51
CA MET A 258 -19.24 22.28 3.46
C MET A 258 -20.27 23.40 3.26
N CYS A 259 -21.23 23.23 2.34
CA CYS A 259 -22.32 24.20 2.15
C CYS A 259 -23.16 24.40 3.42
N ARG A 260 -23.44 23.32 4.16
CA ARG A 260 -24.16 23.43 5.45
C ARG A 260 -23.37 24.17 6.52
N GLN A 261 -22.05 24.00 6.56
CA GLN A 261 -21.19 24.75 7.51
C GLN A 261 -21.16 26.24 7.18
N ILE A 262 -21.05 26.61 5.89
CA ILE A 262 -21.09 28.00 5.43
C ILE A 262 -22.44 28.66 5.79
N ASN A 263 -23.55 27.96 5.57
CA ASN A 263 -24.89 28.47 5.91
C ASN A 263 -25.14 28.63 7.42
N ARG A 264 -24.40 27.91 8.28
CA ARG A 264 -24.46 28.13 9.73
C ARG A 264 -23.68 29.39 10.12
N ILE A 265 -22.46 29.54 9.60
CA ILE A 265 -21.63 30.72 9.85
C ILE A 265 -22.34 32.00 9.40
N LEU A 266 -23.01 31.99 8.24
CA LEU A 266 -23.78 33.13 7.74
C LEU A 266 -25.06 33.44 8.54
N LYS A 267 -25.55 32.52 9.38
CA LYS A 267 -26.69 32.77 10.28
C LYS A 267 -26.25 33.32 11.64
N ASP A 268 -24.99 33.14 11.99
CA ASP A 268 -24.39 33.60 13.25
C ASP A 268 -23.72 34.98 13.12
N ILE A 269 -23.72 35.57 11.91
CA ILE A 269 -23.28 36.95 11.58
C ILE A 269 -24.53 37.81 11.37
#